data_AF-A0A838XY72-F1
#
_entry.id   AF-A0A838XY72-F1
#
_cell.length_a   1.000
_cell.length_b   1.000
_cell.length_c   1.000
_cell.angle_alpha   90.00
_cell.angle_beta   90.00
_cell.angle_gamma   90.00
#
_symmetry.space_group_name_H-M   'P 1'
#
loop_
_entity.id
_entity.type
_entity.pdbx_description
1 polymer ?
#
loop_
_entity_poly.entity_id
_entity_poly.type
_entity_poly.pdbx_seq_one_letter_code
_entity_poly.pdbx_strand_id
1 'polypeptide(L)'
;MLFEKYGFHEIGNFISIEGNADPMVLIYRFFSLWGFAQLIICLICWIVIFRYRALIPLMYLLWLFEWSFRAFGYPLIREDITIQGIYTVGDTPGEVGAPFAAFLLIILFSLSLIQKK
;
A
#
# COMPACT_ATOMS: atom_id res chain seq x y z
N MET A 1 -2.65 19.19 -10.42
CA MET A 1 -2.77 18.50 -9.12
C MET A 1 -4.14 17.83 -9.03
N LEU A 2 -4.42 16.83 -9.89
CA LEU A 2 -5.79 16.29 -10.03
C LEU A 2 -6.00 15.01 -9.21
N PHE A 3 -4.95 14.21 -8.99
CA PHE A 3 -5.06 12.86 -8.39
C PHE A 3 -4.49 12.73 -6.97
N GLU A 4 -3.50 13.57 -6.62
CA GLU A 4 -2.85 13.54 -5.31
C GLU A 4 -3.82 13.85 -4.15
N LYS A 5 -4.72 14.83 -4.33
CA LYS A 5 -5.76 15.16 -3.34
C LYS A 5 -6.77 14.04 -3.18
N TYR A 6 -7.18 13.44 -4.29
CA TYR A 6 -8.16 12.35 -4.29
C TYR A 6 -7.61 11.12 -3.55
N GLY A 7 -6.36 10.73 -3.85
CA GLY A 7 -5.73 9.61 -3.16
C GLY A 7 -5.54 9.86 -1.66
N PHE A 8 -5.16 11.07 -1.27
CA PHE A 8 -4.93 11.38 0.14
C PHE A 8 -6.23 11.49 0.94
N HIS A 9 -7.22 12.24 0.45
CA HIS A 9 -8.47 12.49 1.18
C HIS A 9 -9.50 11.37 1.02
N GLU A 10 -9.81 10.98 -0.21
CA GLU A 10 -10.93 10.05 -0.50
C GLU A 10 -10.53 8.59 -0.29
N ILE A 11 -9.29 8.22 -0.62
CA ILE A 11 -8.80 6.84 -0.43
C ILE A 11 -8.14 6.68 0.94
N GLY A 12 -7.34 7.66 1.36
CA GLY A 12 -6.60 7.64 2.61
C GLY A 12 -7.38 8.13 3.83
N ASN A 13 -8.59 8.67 3.67
CA ASN A 13 -9.40 9.23 4.76
C ASN A 13 -8.69 10.32 5.59
N PHE A 14 -7.68 11.00 5.05
CA PHE A 14 -6.96 12.04 5.78
C PHE A 14 -7.65 13.41 5.71
N ILE A 15 -7.56 14.20 6.79
CA ILE A 15 -8.02 15.60 6.79
C ILE A 15 -6.94 16.55 6.24
N SER A 16 -7.36 17.77 5.87
CA SER A 16 -6.41 18.84 5.57
C SER A 16 -5.80 19.44 6.84
N ILE A 17 -4.48 19.52 6.86
CA ILE A 17 -3.66 20.14 7.90
C ILE A 17 -3.34 21.57 7.48
N GLU A 18 -3.62 22.53 8.37
CA GLU A 18 -3.30 23.95 8.18
C GLU A 18 -1.98 24.32 8.87
N GLY A 19 -1.22 25.24 8.29
CA GLY A 19 0.07 25.68 8.83
C GLY A 19 0.60 26.96 8.19
N ASN A 20 1.52 27.64 8.88
CA ASN A 20 2.25 28.77 8.31
C ASN A 20 3.32 28.24 7.33
N ALA A 21 3.18 28.62 6.05
CA ALA A 21 3.49 27.80 4.88
C ALA A 21 2.61 26.53 4.79
N ASP A 22 1.87 26.39 3.68
CA ASP A 22 0.93 25.28 3.46
C ASP A 22 1.67 23.92 3.44
N PRO A 23 1.50 23.06 4.46
CA PRO A 23 2.19 21.78 4.54
C PRO A 23 1.68 20.78 3.49
N MET A 24 0.47 21.00 2.99
CA MET A 24 -0.23 20.06 2.15
C MET A 24 0.44 19.87 0.79
N VAL A 25 1.09 20.93 0.28
CA VAL A 25 1.87 20.89 -0.96
C VAL A 25 2.97 19.83 -0.91
N LEU A 26 3.63 19.68 0.24
CA LEU A 26 4.69 18.69 0.40
C LEU A 26 4.10 17.27 0.54
N ILE A 27 3.05 17.12 1.34
CA ILE A 27 2.37 15.85 1.60
C ILE A 27 1.83 15.26 0.30
N TYR A 28 1.14 16.07 -0.52
CA TYR A 28 0.62 15.62 -1.82
C TYR A 28 1.71 15.14 -2.77
N ARG A 29 2.91 15.76 -2.75
CA ARG A 29 4.05 15.30 -3.57
C ARG A 29 4.55 13.94 -3.12
N PHE A 30 4.70 13.71 -1.82
CA PHE A 30 5.07 12.40 -1.29
C PHE A 30 4.02 11.34 -1.61
N PHE A 31 2.74 11.66 -1.46
CA PHE A 31 1.65 10.74 -1.76
C PHE A 31 1.60 10.41 -3.26
N SER A 32 1.84 11.40 -4.13
CA SER A 32 1.95 11.21 -5.58
C SER A 32 3.13 10.30 -5.96
N LEU A 33 4.30 10.48 -5.34
CA LEU A 33 5.46 9.60 -5.53
C LEU A 33 5.18 8.17 -5.07
N TRP A 34 4.51 8.01 -3.92
CA TRP A 34 4.14 6.71 -3.40
C TRP A 34 3.15 5.98 -4.34
N GLY A 35 2.09 6.66 -4.77
CA GLY A 35 1.13 6.09 -5.73
C GLY A 35 1.77 5.79 -7.10
N PHE A 36 2.67 6.63 -7.57
CA PHE A 36 3.40 6.39 -8.82
C PHE A 36 4.29 5.15 -8.73
N ALA A 37 4.97 4.93 -7.60
CA ALA A 37 5.75 3.71 -7.37
C ALA A 37 4.86 2.45 -7.43
N GLN A 38 3.64 2.49 -6.87
CA GLN A 38 2.70 1.38 -6.98
C GLN A 38 2.27 1.10 -8.42
N LEU A 39 2.04 2.14 -9.23
CA LEU A 39 1.71 1.97 -10.65
C LEU A 39 2.85 1.30 -11.42
N ILE A 40 4.10 1.68 -11.14
CA ILE A 40 5.28 1.04 -11.73
C ILE A 40 5.33 -0.45 -11.35
N ILE A 41 5.15 -0.78 -10.06
CA ILE A 41 5.14 -2.17 -9.61
C ILE A 41 3.99 -2.97 -10.25
N CYS A 42 2.81 -2.37 -10.41
CA CYS A 42 1.69 -3.00 -11.10
C CYS A 42 2.04 -3.31 -12.57
N LEU A 43 2.69 -2.38 -13.28
CA LEU A 43 3.15 -2.62 -14.65
C LEU A 43 4.18 -3.77 -14.70
N ILE A 44 5.11 -3.83 -13.75
CA ILE A 44 6.06 -4.94 -13.64
C ILE A 44 5.33 -6.27 -13.40
N CYS A 45 4.33 -6.29 -12.52
CA CYS A 45 3.52 -7.49 -12.26
C CYS A 45 2.81 -7.98 -13.54
N TRP A 46 2.24 -7.06 -14.32
CA TRP A 46 1.65 -7.39 -15.62
C TRP A 46 2.66 -8.02 -16.58
N ILE A 47 3.85 -7.44 -16.70
CA ILE A 47 4.94 -7.99 -17.53
C ILE A 47 5.33 -9.41 -17.05
N VAL A 48 5.43 -9.62 -15.74
CA VAL A 48 5.76 -10.93 -15.16
C VAL A 48 4.69 -11.97 -15.49
N ILE A 49 3.40 -11.63 -15.34
CA ILE A 49 2.28 -12.53 -15.64
C ILE A 49 2.29 -12.96 -17.12
N PHE A 50 2.56 -12.02 -18.04
CA PHE A 50 2.53 -12.32 -19.47
C PHE A 50 3.80 -12.98 -19.99
N ARG A 51 4.99 -12.56 -19.53
CA ARG A 51 6.26 -12.92 -20.16
C ARG A 51 7.22 -13.73 -19.28
N TYR A 52 7.15 -13.59 -17.96
CA TYR A 52 8.11 -14.16 -17.02
C TYR A 52 7.43 -14.94 -15.89
N ARG A 53 6.52 -15.86 -16.23
CA ARG A 53 5.70 -16.60 -15.26
C ARG A 53 6.49 -17.31 -14.15
N ALA A 54 7.75 -17.68 -14.41
CA ALA A 54 8.65 -18.25 -13.41
C ALA A 54 8.95 -17.29 -12.24
N LEU A 55 8.79 -15.98 -12.42
CA LEU A 55 8.98 -14.95 -11.39
C LEU A 55 7.72 -14.66 -10.56
N ILE A 56 6.59 -15.31 -10.85
CA ILE A 56 5.33 -15.11 -10.10
C ILE A 56 5.51 -15.35 -8.58
N PRO A 57 6.20 -16.41 -8.12
CA PRO A 57 6.42 -16.62 -6.69
C PRO A 57 7.22 -15.47 -6.04
N LEU A 58 8.20 -14.91 -6.76
CA LEU A 58 8.97 -13.77 -6.29
C LEU A 58 8.09 -12.53 -6.15
N MET A 59 7.15 -12.30 -7.08
CA MET A 59 6.20 -11.19 -6.97
C MET A 59 5.31 -11.32 -5.75
N TYR A 60 4.77 -12.52 -5.48
CA TYR A 60 4.00 -12.75 -4.27
C TYR A 60 4.83 -12.55 -2.99
N LEU A 61 6.11 -12.95 -2.99
CA LEU A 61 7.00 -12.72 -1.85
C LEU A 61 7.25 -11.23 -1.58
N LEU A 62 7.46 -10.42 -2.62
CA LEU A 62 7.62 -8.96 -2.47
C LEU A 62 6.34 -8.30 -1.94
N TRP A 63 5.18 -8.67 -2.48
CA TRP A 63 3.89 -8.18 -1.99
C TRP A 63 3.61 -8.64 -0.56
N LEU A 64 3.91 -9.90 -0.23
CA LEU A 64 3.80 -10.40 1.14
C LEU A 64 4.64 -9.59 2.11
N PHE A 65 5.87 -9.26 1.73
CA PHE A 65 6.74 -8.46 2.58
C PHE A 65 6.15 -7.06 2.82
N GLU A 66 5.70 -6.36 1.77
CA GLU A 66 5.10 -5.02 1.90
C GLU A 66 3.83 -5.04 2.77
N TRP A 67 2.88 -5.94 2.49
CA TRP A 67 1.63 -6.03 3.24
C TRP A 67 1.81 -6.55 4.67
N SER A 68 2.77 -7.44 4.91
CA SER A 68 3.09 -7.89 6.28
C SER A 68 3.76 -6.78 7.09
N PHE A 69 4.65 -6.00 6.46
CA PHE A 69 5.24 -4.85 7.12
C PHE A 69 4.18 -3.78 7.42
N ARG A 70 3.20 -3.59 6.53
CA ARG A 70 2.01 -2.76 6.76
C ARG A 70 1.16 -3.24 7.94
N ALA A 71 0.85 -4.53 8.00
CA ALA A 71 -0.01 -5.11 9.04
C ALA A 71 0.65 -5.20 10.43
N PHE A 72 1.96 -5.50 10.48
CA PHE A 72 2.65 -5.80 11.73
C PHE A 72 3.82 -4.86 12.03
N GLY A 73 4.59 -4.50 11.00
CA GLY A 73 5.80 -3.68 11.15
C GLY A 73 5.52 -2.24 11.55
N TYR A 74 4.56 -1.57 10.91
CA TYR A 74 4.23 -0.19 11.23
C TYR A 74 3.72 -0.01 12.67
N PRO A 75 2.75 -0.82 13.16
CA PRO A 75 2.30 -0.75 14.55
C PRO A 75 3.43 -0.98 15.59
N LEU A 76 4.50 -1.69 15.22
CA LEU A 76 5.66 -1.93 16.09
C LEU A 76 6.63 -0.74 16.14
N ILE A 77 6.70 0.07 15.08
CA ILE A 77 7.69 1.15 14.95
C ILE A 77 7.10 2.50 15.34
N ARG A 78 5.80 2.69 15.11
CA ARG A 78 5.07 3.93 15.44
C ARG A 78 3.65 3.60 15.87
N GLU A 79 3.10 4.43 16.76
CA GLU A 79 1.66 4.45 17.00
C GLU A 79 0.94 4.76 15.69
N ASP A 80 -0.14 4.04 15.44
CA ASP A 80 -0.89 4.20 14.20
C ASP A 80 -1.53 5.59 14.16
N ILE A 81 -1.40 6.25 13.02
CA ILE A 81 -1.89 7.63 12.81
C ILE A 81 -3.43 7.63 12.85
N THR A 82 -4.05 6.50 12.53
CA THR A 82 -5.50 6.27 12.59
C THR A 82 -6.01 6.13 14.01
N ILE A 83 -5.27 5.45 14.90
CA ILE A 83 -5.59 5.33 16.33
C ILE A 83 -5.57 6.71 17.00
N GLN A 84 -4.72 7.62 16.53
CA GLN A 84 -4.66 8.98 17.05
C GLN A 84 -5.94 9.78 16.77
N GLY A 85 -6.69 9.47 15.70
CA GLY A 85 -7.98 10.10 15.38
C GLY A 85 -7.95 11.60 15.10
N ILE A 86 -6.76 12.21 15.07
CA ILE A 86 -6.56 13.66 14.90
C ILE A 86 -6.39 14.02 13.41
N TYR A 87 -5.93 13.07 12.60
CA TYR A 87 -5.56 13.30 11.20
C TYR A 87 -6.45 12.59 10.17
N THR A 88 -7.42 11.78 10.62
CA THR A 88 -8.29 10.99 9.74
C THR A 88 -9.76 11.16 10.08
N VAL A 89 -10.62 11.05 9.06
CA VAL A 89 -12.09 11.08 9.19
C VAL A 89 -12.66 9.70 9.55
N GLY A 90 -11.87 8.65 9.31
CA GLY A 90 -12.19 7.26 9.66
C GLY A 90 -11.00 6.35 9.42
N ASP A 91 -11.19 5.06 9.61
CA ASP A 91 -10.13 4.07 9.42
C ASP A 91 -9.63 4.08 7.98
N THR A 92 -8.31 3.95 7.80
CA THR A 92 -7.77 3.88 6.44
C THR A 92 -8.02 2.48 5.86
N PRO A 93 -8.58 2.36 4.64
CA PRO A 93 -8.85 1.05 4.03
C PRO A 93 -7.60 0.16 3.93
N GLY A 94 -6.43 0.77 3.77
CA GLY A 94 -5.15 0.08 3.70
C GLY A 94 -4.67 -0.51 5.03
N GLU A 95 -5.14 0.01 6.16
CA GLU A 95 -4.88 -0.55 7.49
C GLU A 95 -5.87 -1.68 7.78
N VAL A 96 -7.17 -1.41 7.63
CA VAL A 96 -8.24 -2.40 7.88
C VAL A 96 -8.10 -3.60 6.94
N GLY A 97 -7.75 -3.36 5.68
CA GLY A 97 -7.59 -4.38 4.64
C GLY A 97 -6.25 -5.13 4.71
N ALA A 98 -5.24 -4.60 5.42
CA ALA A 98 -3.90 -5.15 5.40
C ALA A 98 -3.80 -6.61 5.88
N PRO A 99 -4.43 -7.00 7.01
CA PRO A 99 -4.43 -8.39 7.47
C PRO A 99 -5.05 -9.36 6.45
N PHE A 100 -6.15 -8.94 5.81
CA PHE A 100 -6.83 -9.76 4.79
C PHE A 100 -6.00 -9.91 3.53
N ALA A 101 -5.37 -8.83 3.07
CA ALA A 101 -4.46 -8.85 1.92
C ALA A 101 -3.25 -9.75 2.19
N ALA A 102 -2.61 -9.63 3.36
CA ALA A 102 -1.50 -10.48 3.75
C ALA A 102 -1.91 -11.96 3.79
N PHE A 103 -3.06 -12.28 4.40
CA PHE A 103 -3.57 -13.65 4.44
C PHE A 103 -3.83 -14.24 3.04
N LEU A 104 -4.50 -13.47 2.16
CA LEU A 104 -4.74 -13.87 0.78
C LEU A 104 -3.41 -14.11 0.03
N LEU A 105 -2.44 -13.23 0.21
CA LEU A 105 -1.12 -13.36 -0.40
C LEU A 105 -0.36 -14.60 0.12
N ILE A 106 -0.55 -15.01 1.37
CA ILE A 106 0.06 -16.25 1.92
C ILE A 106 -0.49 -17.46 1.17
N ILE A 107 -1.81 -17.49 0.95
CA ILE A 107 -2.47 -18.55 0.19
C ILE A 107 -1.94 -18.57 -1.25
N LEU A 108 -1.95 -17.43 -1.93
CA LEU A 108 -1.51 -17.32 -3.32
C LEU A 108 -0.04 -17.66 -3.50
N PHE A 109 0.83 -17.21 -2.59
CA PHE A 109 2.24 -17.57 -2.57
C PHE A 109 2.41 -19.08 -2.41
N SER A 110 1.73 -19.68 -1.44
CA SER A 110 1.77 -21.13 -1.21
C SER A 110 1.32 -21.91 -2.45
N LEU A 111 0.23 -21.49 -3.10
CA LEU A 111 -0.24 -22.07 -4.35
C LEU A 111 0.77 -21.89 -5.50
N SER A 112 1.47 -20.76 -5.55
CA SER A 112 2.48 -20.49 -6.59
C SER A 112 3.71 -21.39 -6.48
N LEU A 113 4.00 -21.93 -5.29
CA LEU A 113 5.09 -22.88 -5.06
C LEU A 113 4.69 -24.32 -5.37
N ILE A 114 3.40 -24.63 -5.33
CA ILE A 114 2.89 -25.96 -5.70
C ILE A 114 2.99 -26.07 -7.22
N GLN A 115 4.13 -26.58 -7.69
CA GLN A 115 4.30 -26.92 -9.10
C GLN A 115 3.31 -28.01 -9.49
N LYS A 116 2.52 -27.76 -10.54
CA LYS A 116 2.00 -28.85 -11.36
C LYS A 116 3.21 -29.49 -12.07
N LYS A 117 3.45 -30.77 -11.77
CA LYS A 117 4.24 -31.65 -12.64
C LYS A 117 3.61 -31.70 -14.03
#